data_AF-A0A7C4M8H5-F1
#
_entry.id   AF-A0A7C4M8H5-F1
#
_cell.length_a   1.000
_cell.length_b   1.000
_cell.length_c   1.000
_cell.angle_alpha   90.00
_cell.angle_beta   90.00
_cell.angle_gamma   90.00
#
_symmetry.space_group_name_H-M   'P 1'
#
loop_
_entity.id
_entity.type
_entity.pdbx_description
1 polymer ?
#
loop_
_entity_poly.entity_id
_entity_poly.type
_entity_poly.pdbx_seq_one_letter_code
_entity_poly.pdbx_strand_id
1 'polypeptide(L)'
;MAHISDTHLGYRQYNLDERESDFYDVFNEAVEIILREDVDLVIHSGDLFDSPLPPIKALKIFRDAVKRISSKAKFISVLGDHDMPKRRGLYPHSLFDDVKVLGLGCLEHMDFNGVLIAGISNLRGRSIEL
;
A
#
# COMPACT_ATOMS: atom_id res chain seq x y z
N MET A 1 11.41 -1.49 11.51
CA MET A 1 10.59 -1.47 10.28
C MET A 1 9.26 -2.14 10.57
N ALA A 2 8.20 -1.75 9.86
CA ALA A 2 6.96 -2.51 9.80
C ALA A 2 6.73 -3.01 8.37
N HIS A 3 6.22 -4.24 8.24
CA HIS A 3 5.89 -4.84 6.96
C HIS A 3 4.49 -5.44 7.04
N ILE A 4 3.61 -4.96 6.17
CA ILE A 4 2.23 -5.40 6.03
C ILE A 4 1.91 -5.67 4.56
N SER A 5 0.81 -6.36 4.29
CA SER A 5 0.40 -6.77 2.93
C SER A 5 -1.10 -7.05 2.91
N ASP A 6 -1.70 -7.09 1.73
CA ASP A 6 -3.04 -7.64 1.51
C ASP A 6 -4.11 -6.98 2.42
N THR A 7 -4.02 -5.66 2.55
CA THR A 7 -4.94 -4.88 3.39
C THR A 7 -6.34 -4.77 2.76
N HIS A 8 -6.45 -4.79 1.43
CA HIS A 8 -7.75 -4.76 0.72
C HIS A 8 -8.71 -3.63 1.19
N LEU A 9 -8.21 -2.41 1.35
CA LEU A 9 -9.05 -1.27 1.74
C LEU A 9 -10.19 -1.07 0.72
N GLY A 10 -11.41 -1.02 1.23
CA GLY A 10 -12.64 -0.93 0.42
C GLY A 10 -13.30 -2.28 0.12
N TYR A 11 -12.73 -3.40 0.57
CA TYR A 11 -13.36 -4.72 0.40
C TYR A 11 -14.62 -4.84 1.26
N ARG A 12 -15.70 -5.31 0.64
CA ARG A 12 -17.01 -5.51 1.26
C ARG A 12 -17.42 -6.97 1.14
N GLN A 13 -16.93 -7.82 2.03
CA GLN A 13 -17.33 -9.22 2.03
C GLN A 13 -18.86 -9.35 2.19
N TYR A 14 -19.50 -10.08 1.28
CA TYR A 14 -20.97 -10.19 1.17
C TYR A 14 -21.70 -8.85 1.00
N ASN A 15 -21.00 -7.82 0.51
CA ASN A 15 -21.49 -6.45 0.34
C ASN A 15 -21.92 -5.75 1.65
N LEU A 16 -21.43 -6.22 2.80
CA LEU A 16 -21.76 -5.69 4.13
C LEU A 16 -20.86 -4.50 4.50
N ASP A 17 -21.47 -3.43 5.02
CA ASP A 17 -20.75 -2.23 5.48
C ASP A 17 -19.88 -2.53 6.72
N GLU A 18 -20.33 -3.47 7.54
CA GLU A 18 -19.60 -3.95 8.72
C GLU A 18 -18.30 -4.62 8.30
N ARG A 19 -18.32 -5.39 7.21
CA ARG A 19 -17.12 -6.04 6.67
C ARG A 19 -16.14 -5.03 6.12
N GLU A 20 -16.61 -3.98 5.45
CA GLU A 20 -15.72 -2.87 5.05
C GLU A 20 -15.04 -2.22 6.26
N SER A 21 -15.79 -2.07 7.36
CA SER A 21 -15.32 -1.42 8.57
C SER A 21 -14.30 -2.29 9.32
N ASP A 22 -14.47 -3.62 9.33
CA ASP A 22 -13.48 -4.56 9.89
C ASP A 22 -12.07 -4.32 9.29
N PHE A 23 -11.95 -4.15 7.98
CA PHE A 23 -10.66 -3.90 7.32
C PHE A 23 -10.08 -2.52 7.68
N TYR A 24 -10.93 -1.51 7.81
CA TYR A 24 -10.49 -0.19 8.24
C TYR A 24 -10.01 -0.17 9.70
N ASP A 25 -10.69 -0.89 10.58
CA ASP A 25 -10.34 -0.96 11.99
C ASP A 25 -9.00 -1.68 12.18
N VAL A 26 -8.79 -2.82 11.51
CA VAL A 26 -7.52 -3.56 11.56
C VAL A 26 -6.38 -2.75 10.93
N PHE A 27 -6.63 -2.07 9.80
CA PHE A 27 -5.61 -1.19 9.21
C PHE A 27 -5.24 -0.04 10.14
N ASN A 28 -6.21 0.61 10.78
CA ASN A 28 -5.93 1.66 11.75
C ASN A 28 -5.21 1.13 13.00
N GLU A 29 -5.53 -0.06 13.48
CA GLU A 29 -4.78 -0.72 14.56
C GLU A 29 -3.32 -0.93 14.17
N ALA A 30 -3.05 -1.42 12.96
CA ALA A 30 -1.69 -1.55 12.44
C ALA A 30 -0.96 -0.19 12.38
N VAL A 31 -1.65 0.88 11.96
CA VAL A 31 -1.11 2.25 11.95
C VAL A 31 -0.77 2.71 13.37
N GLU A 32 -1.62 2.45 14.37
CA GLU A 32 -1.31 2.79 15.77
C GLU A 32 -0.09 2.03 16.28
N ILE A 33 0.03 0.75 15.95
CA ILE A 33 1.21 -0.06 16.32
C ILE A 33 2.46 0.53 15.65
N ILE A 34 2.42 0.81 14.34
CA ILE A 34 3.53 1.44 13.60
C ILE A 34 4.00 2.73 14.30
N LEU A 35 3.07 3.60 14.69
CA LEU A 35 3.36 4.88 15.32
C LEU A 35 3.87 4.74 16.76
N ARG A 36 3.42 3.70 17.48
CA ARG A 36 3.82 3.41 18.86
C ARG A 36 5.22 2.80 18.93
N GLU A 37 5.52 1.87 18.04
CA GLU A 37 6.82 1.19 17.97
C GLU A 37 7.92 2.04 17.31
N ASP A 38 7.58 3.28 16.89
CA ASP A 38 8.51 4.30 16.36
C ASP A 38 9.41 3.80 15.22
N VAL A 39 8.81 3.12 14.25
CA VAL A 39 9.56 2.57 13.11
C VAL A 39 9.92 3.65 12.09
N ASP A 40 11.12 3.58 11.50
CA ASP A 40 11.55 4.54 10.46
C ASP A 40 11.04 4.22 9.04
N LEU A 41 10.57 2.98 8.82
CA LEU A 41 10.18 2.45 7.51
C LEU A 41 8.96 1.54 7.63
N VAL A 42 7.98 1.80 6.78
CA VAL A 42 6.79 0.97 6.55
C VAL A 42 6.84 0.44 5.13
N ILE A 43 6.67 -0.87 4.97
CA ILE A 43 6.59 -1.55 3.68
C ILE A 43 5.19 -2.16 3.55
N HIS A 44 4.50 -1.88 2.44
CA HIS A 44 3.29 -2.57 2.04
C HIS A 44 3.55 -3.43 0.80
N SER A 45 3.46 -4.76 0.89
CA SER A 45 3.88 -5.68 -0.19
C SER A 45 2.81 -6.02 -1.23
N GLY A 46 1.86 -5.09 -1.47
CA GLY A 46 0.81 -5.24 -2.48
C GLY A 46 -0.59 -5.49 -1.91
N ASP A 47 -1.59 -5.28 -2.76
CA ASP A 47 -3.03 -5.38 -2.47
C ASP A 47 -3.44 -4.48 -1.30
N LEU A 48 -3.00 -3.23 -1.36
CA LEU A 48 -3.38 -2.20 -0.38
C LEU A 48 -4.86 -1.85 -0.52
N PHE A 49 -5.33 -1.71 -1.75
CA PHE A 49 -6.73 -1.47 -2.08
C PHE A 49 -7.34 -2.72 -2.71
N ASP A 50 -8.63 -2.95 -2.43
CA ASP A 50 -9.35 -4.09 -3.00
C ASP A 50 -9.63 -3.97 -4.51
N SER A 51 -9.54 -2.76 -5.04
CA SER A 51 -9.84 -2.45 -6.44
C SER A 51 -8.95 -1.31 -6.92
N PRO A 52 -8.60 -1.25 -8.22
CA PRO A 52 -7.84 -0.14 -8.78
C PRO A 52 -8.67 1.17 -8.79
N LEU A 53 -9.98 1.06 -8.57
CA LEU A 53 -10.90 2.18 -8.34
C LEU A 53 -11.53 2.02 -6.95
N PRO A 54 -10.78 2.29 -5.87
CA PRO A 54 -11.27 2.14 -4.51
C PRO A 54 -12.34 3.18 -4.19
N PRO A 55 -13.26 2.90 -3.25
CA PRO A 55 -14.24 3.88 -2.80
C PRO A 55 -13.57 5.10 -2.16
N ILE A 56 -14.24 6.25 -2.21
CA ILE A 56 -13.74 7.50 -1.61
C ILE A 56 -13.41 7.32 -0.12
N LYS A 57 -14.19 6.49 0.59
CA LYS A 57 -13.97 6.15 2.00
C LYS A 57 -12.59 5.49 2.21
N ALA A 58 -12.25 4.46 1.43
CA ALA A 58 -10.93 3.81 1.49
C ALA A 58 -9.79 4.79 1.22
N LEU A 59 -9.90 5.62 0.18
CA LEU A 59 -8.91 6.65 -0.15
C LEU A 59 -8.72 7.65 1.00
N LYS A 60 -9.81 8.07 1.64
CA LYS A 60 -9.77 9.00 2.78
C LYS A 60 -9.08 8.35 3.98
N ILE A 61 -9.44 7.13 4.35
CA ILE A 61 -8.83 6.39 5.46
C ILE A 61 -7.33 6.24 5.24
N PHE A 62 -6.93 5.79 4.04
CA PHE A 62 -5.51 5.63 3.71
C PHE A 62 -4.76 6.97 3.74
N ARG A 63 -5.34 8.04 3.18
CA ARG A 63 -4.75 9.39 3.23
C ARG A 63 -4.47 9.83 4.66
N ASP A 64 -5.46 9.65 5.54
CA ASP A 64 -5.39 10.14 6.92
C ASP A 64 -4.35 9.30 7.71
N ALA A 65 -4.26 8.00 7.45
CA ALA A 65 -3.21 7.12 7.99
C ALA A 65 -1.81 7.50 7.50
N VAL A 66 -1.62 7.64 6.18
CA VAL A 66 -0.29 7.87 5.60
C VAL A 66 0.26 9.24 5.99
N LYS A 67 -0.59 10.26 6.13
CA LYS A 67 -0.18 11.58 6.65
C LYS A 67 0.37 11.52 8.08
N ARG A 68 -0.18 10.63 8.91
CA ARG A 68 0.32 10.43 10.28
C ARG A 68 1.66 9.71 10.24
N ILE A 69 1.75 8.65 9.44
CA ILE A 69 2.98 7.86 9.27
C ILE A 69 4.11 8.71 8.68
N SER A 70 3.86 9.50 7.63
CA SER A 70 4.89 10.23 6.89
C SER A 70 5.60 11.32 7.69
N SER A 71 5.00 11.75 8.80
CA SER A 71 5.65 12.64 9.77
C SER A 71 6.81 11.99 10.54
N LYS A 72 6.90 10.65 10.55
CA LYS A 72 7.87 9.87 11.32
C LYS A 72 8.61 8.79 10.53
N ALA A 73 7.95 8.19 9.55
CA ALA A 73 8.43 7.00 8.85
C ALA A 73 8.23 7.14 7.35
N LYS A 74 9.13 6.54 6.57
CA LYS A 74 8.96 6.42 5.12
C LYS A 74 7.96 5.30 4.80
N PHE A 75 7.00 5.56 3.91
CA PHE A 75 6.07 4.53 3.43
C PHE A 75 6.48 4.09 2.02
N ILE A 76 6.76 2.80 1.85
CA ILE A 76 7.07 2.16 0.58
C ILE A 76 5.99 1.14 0.27
N SER A 77 5.58 1.06 -1.00
CA SER A 77 4.65 0.04 -1.47
C SER A 77 5.13 -0.59 -2.77
N VAL A 78 4.67 -1.80 -3.06
CA VAL A 78 4.61 -2.36 -4.41
C VAL A 78 3.14 -2.57 -4.77
N LEU A 79 2.79 -2.53 -6.06
CA LEU A 79 1.40 -2.78 -6.46
C LEU A 79 1.13 -4.29 -6.47
N GLY A 80 0.03 -4.69 -5.86
CA GLY A 80 -0.53 -6.04 -6.02
C GLY A 80 -1.40 -6.16 -7.28
N ASP A 81 -2.10 -7.28 -7.42
CA ASP A 81 -3.00 -7.48 -8.57
C ASP A 81 -4.25 -6.59 -8.49
N HIS A 82 -4.78 -6.39 -7.29
CA HIS A 82 -5.97 -5.59 -7.02
C HIS A 82 -5.70 -4.09 -7.18
N ASP A 83 -4.47 -3.64 -6.90
CA ASP A 83 -4.10 -2.24 -7.06
C ASP A 83 -3.96 -1.83 -8.54
N MET A 84 -3.68 -2.78 -9.43
CA MET A 84 -3.27 -2.48 -10.79
C MET A 84 -4.47 -2.31 -11.74
N PRO A 85 -4.61 -1.16 -12.43
CA PRO A 85 -5.65 -0.97 -13.42
C PRO A 85 -5.63 -2.02 -14.53
N LYS A 86 -6.81 -2.50 -14.97
CA LYS A 86 -6.94 -3.44 -16.10
C LYS A 86 -6.76 -2.78 -17.47
N ARG A 87 -6.90 -1.47 -17.53
CA ARG A 87 -6.70 -0.63 -18.72
C ARG A 87 -5.67 0.46 -18.37
N ARG A 88 -5.13 1.13 -19.40
CA ARG A 88 -4.20 2.24 -19.19
C ARG A 88 -4.85 3.29 -18.27
N GLY A 89 -4.22 3.55 -17.13
CA GLY A 89 -4.74 4.42 -16.09
C GLY A 89 -3.76 4.52 -14.93
N LEU A 90 -4.04 5.46 -14.03
CA LEU A 90 -3.30 5.61 -12.78
C LEU A 90 -3.75 4.55 -11.78
N TYR A 91 -2.81 4.06 -10.96
CA TYR A 91 -3.06 3.19 -9.83
C TYR A 91 -3.36 4.04 -8.58
N PRO A 92 -4.15 3.55 -7.61
CA PRO A 92 -4.63 4.38 -6.50
C PRO A 92 -3.50 4.95 -5.64
N HIS A 93 -2.37 4.25 -5.51
CA HIS A 93 -1.20 4.74 -4.79
C HIS A 93 -0.63 6.05 -5.37
N SER A 94 -0.80 6.33 -6.67
CA SER A 94 -0.26 7.55 -7.29
C SER A 94 -0.96 8.84 -6.83
N LEU A 95 -2.02 8.72 -6.01
CA LEU A 95 -2.72 9.86 -5.41
C LEU A 95 -2.05 10.38 -4.14
N PHE A 96 -0.99 9.71 -3.66
CA PHE A 96 -0.37 9.98 -2.36
C PHE A 96 1.13 10.24 -2.52
N ASP A 97 1.54 11.50 -2.43
CA ASP A 97 2.94 11.92 -2.57
C ASP A 97 3.85 11.32 -1.47
N ASP A 98 3.27 11.01 -0.30
CA ASP A 98 3.95 10.40 0.84
C ASP A 98 4.26 8.89 0.65
N VAL A 99 3.78 8.28 -0.44
CA VAL A 99 3.96 6.85 -0.73
C VAL A 99 4.91 6.65 -1.89
N LYS A 100 6.06 6.02 -1.62
CA LYS A 100 6.96 5.59 -2.68
C LYS A 100 6.54 4.22 -3.20
N VAL A 101 6.08 4.14 -4.45
CA VAL A 101 5.86 2.85 -5.12
C VAL A 101 7.15 2.41 -5.80
N LEU A 102 7.56 1.15 -5.59
CA LEU A 102 8.73 0.55 -6.25
C LEU A 102 8.33 -0.46 -7.32
N GLY A 103 9.15 -0.52 -8.37
CA GLY A 103 9.20 -1.67 -9.26
C GLY A 103 8.01 -1.78 -10.20
N LEU A 104 7.60 -0.66 -10.79
CA LEU A 104 6.54 -0.63 -11.80
C LEU A 104 7.03 -1.23 -13.12
N GLY A 105 6.80 -2.54 -13.30
CA GLY A 105 7.17 -3.25 -14.52
C GLY A 105 8.67 -3.53 -14.67
N CYS A 106 9.48 -3.21 -13.66
CA CYS A 106 10.88 -3.58 -13.54
C CYS A 106 11.26 -3.84 -12.08
N LEU A 107 12.45 -4.39 -11.84
CA LEU A 107 13.06 -4.35 -10.50
C LEU A 107 13.54 -2.92 -10.22
N GLU A 108 13.07 -2.33 -9.13
CA GLU A 108 13.58 -1.04 -8.65
C GLU A 108 14.09 -1.22 -7.22
N HIS A 109 15.15 -0.52 -6.86
CA HIS A 109 15.68 -0.54 -5.51
C HIS A 109 15.97 0.87 -4.99
N MET A 110 16.13 0.97 -3.68
CA MET A 110 16.66 2.14 -3.01
C MET A 110 17.48 1.75 -1.79
N ASP A 111 18.42 2.60 -1.40
CA ASP A 111 19.07 2.52 -0.10
C ASP A 111 18.22 3.23 0.96
N PHE A 112 18.09 2.61 2.12
CA PHE A 112 17.52 3.22 3.31
C PHE A 112 18.37 2.87 4.52
N ASN A 113 19.09 3.85 5.05
CA ASN A 113 20.01 3.69 6.19
C ASN A 113 21.05 2.56 5.99
N GLY A 114 21.60 2.44 4.78
CA GLY A 114 22.58 1.39 4.45
C GLY A 114 21.97 0.02 4.19
N VAL A 115 20.63 -0.09 4.15
CA VAL A 115 19.91 -1.31 3.78
C VAL A 115 19.31 -1.13 2.38
N LEU A 116 19.64 -2.06 1.47
CA LEU A 116 19.03 -2.11 0.15
C LEU A 116 17.60 -2.65 0.24
N ILE A 117 16.63 -1.85 -0.18
CA ILE A 117 15.23 -2.22 -0.33
C ILE A 117 14.92 -2.32 -1.81
N ALA A 118 14.59 -3.53 -2.28
CA ALA A 118 14.20 -3.78 -3.67
C ALA A 118 12.72 -4.19 -3.75
N GLY A 119 12.01 -3.69 -4.75
CA GLY A 119 10.60 -3.93 -4.98
C GLY A 119 10.32 -4.26 -6.43
N ILE A 120 9.33 -5.12 -6.63
CA ILE A 120 8.81 -5.56 -7.92
C ILE A 120 7.29 -5.62 -7.77
N SER A 121 6.58 -4.75 -8.47
CA SER A 121 5.11 -4.79 -8.50
C SER A 121 4.64 -5.99 -9.31
N ASN A 122 3.43 -6.48 -9.03
CA ASN A 122 2.86 -7.64 -9.71
C ASN A 122 2.93 -7.46 -11.24
N LEU A 123 3.48 -8.45 -11.93
CA LEU A 123 3.78 -8.38 -13.36
C LEU A 123 2.69 -8.97 -14.25
N ARG A 124 1.67 -9.59 -13.67
CA ARG A 124 0.61 -10.31 -14.40
C ARG A 124 1.17 -11.28 -15.45
N GLY A 125 2.18 -12.05 -15.06
CA GLY A 125 2.82 -13.04 -15.93
C GLY A 125 3.77 -12.47 -17.00
N ARG A 126 4.09 -11.17 -16.97
CA ARG A 126 5.17 -10.60 -17.80
C ARG A 126 6.53 -10.95 -17.20
N SER A 127 7.49 -11.31 -18.04
CA SER A 127 8.89 -11.43 -17.65
C SER A 127 9.52 -10.04 -17.54
N ILE A 128 10.47 -9.90 -16.61
CA ILE A 128 11.37 -8.75 -16.58
C ILE A 128 12.80 -9.25 -16.79
N GLU A 129 13.59 -8.49 -17.53
CA GLU A 129 15.04 -8.61 -17.47
C GLU A 129 15.52 -8.01 -16.14
N LEU A 130 16.29 -8.80 -15.37
CA LEU A 130 16.86 -8.44 -14.07
C LEU A 130 18.17 -7.68 -14.23
#